data_AF-A0AAV8X745-F1
#
_entry.id   AF-A0AAV8X745-F1
#
_cell.length_a   1.000
_cell.length_b   1.000
_cell.length_c   1.000
_cell.angle_alpha   90.00
_cell.angle_beta   90.00
_cell.angle_gamma   90.00
#
_symmetry.space_group_name_H-M   'P 1'
#
loop_
_entity.id
_entity.type
_entity.pdbx_description
1 polymer ?
#
loop_
_entity_poly.entity_id
_entity_poly.type
_entity_poly.pdbx_seq_one_letter_code
_entity_poly.pdbx_strand_id
1 'polypeptide(L)'
;MYKVISCIPHYMRIEILIFIGRGNTTRTQQEVCNLFNAKYSDNHITQSTVSKIESKFRETGDVKDLPKSGHKKIDIVLSMEENPQSTSIPVASENEVSQTTENEVLCILRKENYHPYKFQLV
;
A
#
# COMPACT_ATOMS: atom_id res chain seq x y z
N MET A 1 -18.93 -7.41 5.56
CA MET A 1 -17.47 -7.46 5.33
C MET A 1 -17.03 -6.06 4.92
N TYR A 2 -16.28 -5.35 5.77
CA TYR A 2 -15.91 -3.94 5.52
C TYR A 2 -14.64 -3.86 4.67
N LYS A 3 -14.61 -2.99 3.66
CA LYS A 3 -13.45 -2.86 2.76
C LYS A 3 -12.34 -2.00 3.35
N VAL A 4 -11.10 -2.46 3.21
CA VAL A 4 -9.87 -1.68 3.46
C VAL A 4 -9.76 -0.58 2.40
N ILE A 5 -9.17 0.58 2.76
CA ILE A 5 -9.02 1.77 1.91
C ILE A 5 -8.49 1.46 0.50
N SER A 6 -7.55 0.52 0.39
CA SER A 6 -6.94 0.10 -0.87
C SER A 6 -7.92 -0.51 -1.88
N CYS A 7 -9.10 -0.93 -1.42
CA CYS A 7 -10.14 -1.54 -2.27
C CYS A 7 -11.22 -0.55 -2.70
N ILE A 8 -11.15 0.72 -2.26
CA ILE A 8 -12.11 1.77 -2.65
C ILE A 8 -11.59 2.43 -3.94
N PRO A 9 -12.39 2.44 -5.03
CA PRO A 9 -12.02 3.12 -6.26
C PRO A 9 -11.69 4.60 -6.05
N HIS A 10 -10.80 5.14 -6.88
CA HIS A 10 -10.34 6.53 -6.80
C HIS A 10 -11.50 7.54 -6.78
N TYR A 11 -12.48 7.38 -7.67
CA TYR A 11 -13.64 8.28 -7.75
C TYR A 11 -14.49 8.27 -6.47
N MET A 12 -14.64 7.12 -5.81
CA MET A 12 -15.39 7.01 -4.56
C MET A 12 -14.71 7.75 -3.41
N ARG A 13 -13.36 7.79 -3.38
CA ARG A 13 -12.62 8.57 -2.38
C ARG A 13 -12.82 10.08 -2.57
N ILE A 14 -12.86 10.54 -3.82
CA ILE A 14 -13.19 11.93 -4.15
C ILE A 14 -14.62 12.24 -3.68
N GLU A 15 -15.58 11.36 -3.93
CA GLU A 15 -16.94 11.57 -3.44
C GLU A 15 -17.03 11.66 -1.91
N ILE A 16 -16.26 10.84 -1.18
CA ILE A 16 -16.17 10.92 0.28
C ILE A 16 -15.67 12.32 0.70
N LEU A 17 -14.65 12.87 0.05
CA LEU A 17 -14.17 14.23 0.32
C LEU A 17 -15.22 15.30 0.00
N ILE A 18 -15.97 15.14 -1.09
CA ILE A 18 -17.10 16.02 -1.44
C ILE A 18 -18.21 15.94 -0.37
N PHE A 19 -18.47 14.76 0.19
CA PHE A 19 -19.44 14.63 1.27
C PHE A 19 -18.96 15.28 2.58
N ILE A 20 -17.66 15.29 2.84
CA ILE A 20 -17.06 15.97 4.00
C ILE A 20 -17.25 17.49 3.89
N GLY A 21 -16.92 18.08 2.74
CA GLY A 21 -17.02 19.53 2.51
C GLY A 21 -18.37 19.96 1.93
N ARG A 22 -19.21 20.63 2.72
CA ARG A 22 -20.49 21.21 2.25
C ARG A 22 -20.46 22.73 2.34
N GLY A 23 -19.92 23.39 1.31
CA GLY A 23 -19.83 24.86 1.30
C GLY A 23 -19.01 25.36 2.48
N ASN A 24 -19.61 26.13 3.40
CA ASN A 24 -18.93 26.67 4.58
C ASN A 24 -18.96 25.74 5.80
N THR A 25 -19.59 24.56 5.71
CA THR A 25 -19.70 23.62 6.83
C THR A 25 -19.08 22.27 6.52
N THR A 26 -18.53 21.65 7.56
CA THR A 26 -17.94 20.31 7.49
C THR A 26 -18.89 19.32 8.15
N ARG A 27 -19.21 18.22 7.47
CA ARG A 27 -20.03 17.14 8.06
C ARG A 27 -19.17 16.29 8.99
N THR A 28 -19.80 15.65 9.96
CA THR A 28 -19.12 14.66 10.79
C THR A 28 -18.82 13.39 9.99
N GLN A 29 -17.76 12.68 10.36
CA GLN A 29 -17.34 11.45 9.66
C GLN A 29 -18.43 10.35 9.71
N GLN A 30 -19.23 10.32 10.78
CA GLN A 30 -20.34 9.38 10.92
C GLN A 30 -21.49 9.70 9.93
N GLU A 31 -21.85 10.97 9.78
CA GLU A 31 -22.86 11.39 8.80
C GLU A 31 -22.43 11.08 7.37
N VAL A 32 -21.16 11.34 7.03
CA VAL A 32 -20.59 11.01 5.72
C VAL A 32 -20.64 9.51 5.47
N CYS A 33 -20.30 8.69 6.47
CA CYS A 33 -20.39 7.24 6.39
C CYS A 33 -21.83 6.78 6.10
N ASN A 34 -22.81 7.32 6.82
CA ASN A 34 -24.21 6.97 6.64
C ASN A 34 -24.71 7.38 5.24
N LEU A 35 -24.38 8.59 4.78
CA LEU A 35 -24.74 9.09 3.44
C LEU A 35 -24.11 8.24 2.33
N PHE A 36 -22.84 7.89 2.47
CA PHE A 36 -22.14 7.07 1.49
C PHE A 36 -22.72 5.66 1.42
N ASN A 37 -22.97 5.04 2.58
CA ASN A 37 -23.55 3.70 2.66
C ASN A 37 -25.00 3.68 2.16
N ALA A 38 -25.76 4.76 2.35
CA ALA A 38 -27.09 4.90 1.78
C ALA A 38 -27.07 5.02 0.25
N LYS A 39 -26.04 5.65 -0.32
CA LYS A 39 -25.87 5.78 -1.79
C LYS A 39 -25.32 4.51 -2.43
N TYR A 40 -24.46 3.78 -1.73
CA TYR A 40 -23.75 2.60 -2.24
C TYR A 40 -24.01 1.37 -1.37
N SER A 41 -25.09 0.64 -1.66
CA SER A 41 -25.45 -0.61 -0.98
C SER A 41 -24.38 -1.70 -1.09
N ASP A 42 -23.63 -1.72 -2.20
CA ASP A 42 -22.67 -2.80 -2.46
C ASP A 42 -21.27 -2.51 -1.91
N ASN A 43 -20.99 -1.23 -1.59
CA ASN A 43 -19.66 -0.77 -1.16
C ASN A 43 -19.74 -0.04 0.18
N HIS A 44 -20.14 -0.77 1.21
CA HIS A 44 -20.17 -0.23 2.56
C HIS A 44 -18.79 0.15 3.07
N ILE A 45 -18.68 1.38 3.57
CA ILE A 45 -17.51 1.92 4.26
C ILE A 45 -17.79 2.07 5.75
N THR A 46 -16.72 2.15 6.53
CA THR A 46 -16.78 2.46 7.96
C THR A 46 -16.35 3.90 8.22
N GLN A 47 -16.73 4.43 9.38
CA GLN A 47 -16.26 5.75 9.84
C GLN A 47 -14.73 5.83 9.87
N SER A 48 -14.05 4.75 10.30
CA SER A 48 -12.58 4.68 10.31
C SER A 48 -11.97 4.83 8.92
N THR A 49 -12.65 4.35 7.88
CA THR A 49 -12.20 4.50 6.50
C THR A 49 -12.35 5.94 6.01
N VAL A 50 -13.45 6.60 6.36
CA VAL A 50 -13.65 8.05 6.09
C VAL A 50 -12.57 8.87 6.78
N SER A 51 -12.31 8.61 8.06
CA SER A 51 -11.28 9.27 8.86
C SER A 51 -9.89 9.15 8.22
N LYS A 52 -9.49 7.94 7.85
CA LYS A 52 -8.18 7.70 7.21
C LYS A 52 -8.06 8.37 5.84
N ILE A 53 -9.14 8.42 5.05
CA ILE A 53 -9.14 9.14 3.76
C ILE A 53 -8.99 10.64 3.99
N GLU A 54 -9.69 11.19 4.97
CA GLU A 54 -9.59 12.61 5.33
C GLU A 54 -8.18 12.97 5.82
N SER A 55 -7.62 12.21 6.79
CA SER A 55 -6.27 12.43 7.31
C SER A 55 -5.23 12.36 6.18
N LYS A 56 -5.30 11.32 5.35
CA LYS A 56 -4.40 11.17 4.22
C LYS A 56 -4.48 12.33 3.24
N PHE A 57 -5.69 12.79 2.92
CA PHE A 57 -5.87 13.93 2.03
C PHE A 57 -5.31 15.23 2.64
N ARG A 58 -5.49 15.45 3.95
CA ARG A 58 -4.90 16.60 4.64
C ARG A 58 -3.38 16.57 4.67
N GLU A 59 -2.78 15.39 4.79
CA GLU A 59 -1.33 15.21 4.83
C GLU A 59 -0.68 15.30 3.44
N THR A 60 -1.26 14.63 2.44
CA THR A 60 -0.62 14.46 1.11
C THR A 60 -1.20 15.41 0.05
N GLY A 61 -2.41 15.92 0.24
CA GLY A 61 -3.15 16.68 -0.78
C GLY A 61 -3.68 15.83 -1.94
N ASP A 62 -3.51 14.51 -1.89
CA ASP A 62 -3.90 13.57 -2.95
C ASP A 62 -4.69 12.38 -2.38
N VAL A 63 -5.61 11.87 -3.19
CA VAL A 63 -6.45 10.69 -2.95
C VAL A 63 -5.87 9.41 -3.56
N LYS A 64 -4.83 9.53 -4.39
CA LYS A 64 -4.14 8.38 -5.00
C LYS A 64 -3.57 7.44 -3.95
N ASP A 65 -3.49 6.16 -4.31
CA ASP A 65 -2.80 5.18 -3.46
C ASP A 65 -1.33 5.57 -3.32
N LEU A 66 -0.87 5.61 -2.07
CA LEU A 66 0.56 5.76 -1.81
C LEU A 66 1.23 4.50 -2.36
N PRO A 67 2.35 4.63 -3.08
CA PRO A 67 3.11 3.46 -3.50
C PRO A 67 3.41 2.63 -2.25
N LYS A 68 3.09 1.33 -2.31
CA LYS A 68 3.43 0.40 -1.22
C LYS A 68 4.92 0.55 -0.94
N SER A 69 5.26 0.72 0.33
CA SER A 69 6.62 1.02 0.75
C SER A 69 7.61 0.02 0.13
N GLY A 70 8.61 0.57 -0.56
CA GLY A 70 9.65 -0.18 -1.26
C GLY A 70 10.76 -0.68 -0.33
N HIS A 71 10.71 -0.42 0.98
CA HIS A 71 11.78 -0.78 1.92
C HIS A 71 12.17 -2.26 1.79
N LYS A 72 11.19 -3.15 1.72
CA LYS A 72 11.44 -4.58 1.52
C LYS A 72 12.30 -4.90 0.29
N LYS A 73 12.16 -4.13 -0.80
CA LYS A 73 12.98 -4.34 -2.01
C LYS A 73 14.43 -3.93 -1.78
N ILE A 74 14.63 -2.81 -1.09
CA ILE A 74 15.95 -2.25 -0.79
C ILE A 74 16.69 -3.19 0.16
N ASP A 75 16.02 -3.64 1.22
CA ASP A 75 16.59 -4.56 2.21
C ASP A 75 16.96 -5.93 1.59
N ILE A 76 16.14 -6.44 0.66
CA ILE A 76 16.44 -7.66 -0.11
C ILE A 76 17.68 -7.48 -1.01
N VAL A 77 17.85 -6.33 -1.66
CA VAL A 77 19.02 -6.09 -2.53
C VAL A 77 20.30 -5.94 -1.69
N LEU A 78 20.22 -5.20 -0.57
CA LEU A 78 21.34 -5.03 0.37
C LEU A 78 21.81 -6.36 0.95
N SER A 79 20.90 -7.19 1.45
CA SER A 79 21.24 -8.52 1.97
C SER A 79 21.89 -9.44 0.93
N MET A 80 21.48 -9.34 -0.35
CA MET A 80 22.15 -10.06 -1.45
C MET A 80 23.53 -9.52 -1.79
N GLU A 81 23.75 -8.21 -1.66
CA GLU A 81 25.06 -7.57 -1.86
C GLU A 81 26.03 -7.94 -0.73
N GLU A 82 25.56 -7.98 0.51
CA GLU A 82 26.36 -8.39 1.68
C GLU A 82 26.76 -9.89 1.63
N ASN A 83 25.88 -10.75 1.09
CA ASN A 83 26.18 -12.17 0.93
C ASN A 83 25.74 -12.70 -0.45
N PRO A 84 26.58 -12.56 -1.49
CA PRO A 84 26.24 -12.99 -2.85
C PRO A 84 26.05 -14.50 -3.03
N GLN A 85 26.53 -15.31 -2.07
CA GLN A 85 26.39 -16.77 -2.07
C GLN A 85 25.12 -17.24 -1.36
N SER A 86 24.38 -16.32 -0.73
CA SER A 86 23.12 -16.65 -0.06
C SER A 86 22.06 -17.06 -1.10
N THR A 87 21.31 -18.10 -0.77
CA THR A 87 20.16 -18.51 -1.59
C THR A 87 18.96 -17.59 -1.29
N SER A 88 17.97 -17.56 -2.17
CA SER A 88 16.75 -16.74 -1.99
C SER A 88 15.94 -17.08 -0.74
N ILE A 89 16.16 -18.26 -0.16
CA ILE A 89 15.41 -18.83 0.97
C ILE A 89 15.74 -18.15 2.32
N PRO A 90 17.02 -18.04 2.75
CA PRO A 90 17.38 -17.29 3.96
C PRO A 90 17.02 -15.81 3.84
N VAL A 91 17.26 -15.18 2.69
CA VAL A 91 16.96 -13.75 2.49
C VAL A 91 15.46 -13.45 2.55
N ALA A 92 14.61 -14.35 2.04
CA ALA A 92 13.15 -14.22 2.18
C ALA A 92 12.68 -14.37 3.64
N SER A 93 13.36 -15.24 4.40
CA SER A 93 13.05 -15.48 5.82
C SER A 93 13.46 -14.31 6.71
N GLU A 94 14.63 -13.72 6.45
CA GLU A 94 15.17 -12.57 7.20
C GLU A 94 14.39 -11.28 6.95
N ASN A 95 13.83 -11.09 5.76
CA ASN A 95 13.07 -9.89 5.38
C ASN A 95 11.54 -10.01 5.59
N GLU A 96 11.09 -11.01 6.36
CA GLU A 96 9.67 -11.31 6.63
C GLU A 96 8.82 -11.36 5.35
N VAL A 97 9.33 -12.05 4.32
CA VAL A 97 8.69 -12.19 3.02
C VAL A 97 7.99 -13.56 3.00
N SER A 98 6.66 -13.59 3.17
CA SER A 98 5.84 -14.80 3.40
C SER A 98 6.01 -15.92 2.35
N GLN A 99 6.71 -17.02 2.66
CA GLN A 99 6.88 -18.36 2.02
C GLN A 99 6.52 -18.60 0.52
N THR A 100 5.49 -17.99 -0.06
CA THR A 100 5.16 -17.98 -1.51
C THR A 100 6.09 -17.07 -2.34
N THR A 101 7.26 -16.70 -1.78
CA THR A 101 7.85 -15.37 -1.92
C THR A 101 9.29 -15.38 -2.42
N GLU A 102 9.90 -16.56 -2.54
CA GLU A 102 11.15 -16.75 -3.29
C GLU A 102 11.01 -16.20 -4.73
N ASN A 103 9.84 -16.38 -5.34
CA ASN A 103 9.53 -15.77 -6.63
C ASN A 103 9.46 -14.25 -6.57
N GLU A 104 9.02 -13.65 -5.47
CA GLU A 104 9.02 -12.19 -5.30
C GLU A 104 10.44 -11.66 -5.17
N VAL A 105 11.29 -12.31 -4.38
CA VAL A 105 12.74 -12.00 -4.29
C VAL A 105 13.39 -12.08 -5.67
N LEU A 106 13.18 -13.18 -6.40
CA LEU A 106 13.70 -13.33 -7.76
C LEU A 106 13.14 -12.29 -8.74
N CYS A 107 11.87 -11.91 -8.62
CA CYS A 107 11.29 -10.85 -9.44
C CYS A 107 11.86 -9.47 -9.10
N ILE A 108 12.16 -9.19 -7.83
CA ILE A 108 12.83 -7.96 -7.40
C ILE A 108 14.25 -7.93 -7.96
N LEU A 109 15.03 -8.99 -7.76
CA LEU A 109 16.39 -9.12 -8.28
C LEU A 109 16.44 -8.99 -9.82
N ARG A 110 15.48 -9.57 -10.55
CA ARG A 110 15.37 -9.40 -12.01
C ARG A 110 15.06 -7.96 -12.41
N LYS A 111 14.18 -7.26 -11.68
CA LYS A 111 13.84 -5.85 -11.97
C LYS A 111 15.02 -4.92 -11.73
N GLU A 112 15.82 -5.22 -10.70
CA GLU A 112 17.04 -4.47 -10.38
C GLU A 112 18.26 -4.92 -11.22
N ASN A 113 18.07 -5.81 -12.21
CA ASN A 113 19.14 -6.35 -13.05
C ASN A 113 20.29 -6.97 -12.22
N TYR A 114 19.97 -7.62 -11.11
CA TYR A 114 20.94 -8.35 -10.29
C TYR A 114 21.42 -9.60 -11.03
N HIS A 115 22.75 -9.75 -11.14
CA HIS A 115 23.40 -10.86 -11.82
C HIS A 115 24.43 -11.51 -10.88
N PRO A 116 24.12 -12.69 -10.30
CA PRO A 116 25.00 -13.35 -9.32
C PRO A 116 26.42 -13.59 -9.83
N TYR A 117 26.58 -13.82 -11.13
CA TYR A 117 27.87 -14.14 -11.77
C TYR A 117 28.74 -12.91 -12.07
N LYS A 118 28.27 -11.69 -11.81
CA LYS A 118 29.08 -10.46 -12.00
C LYS A 118 29.93 -10.10 -10.78
N PHE A 119 29.70 -10.75 -9.64
CA PHE A 119 30.53 -10.56 -8.45
C PHE A 119 31.82 -11.38 -8.60
N GLN A 120 32.95 -10.68 -8.76
CA GLN A 120 34.26 -11.31 -8.71
C GLN A 120 34.58 -11.63 -7.25
N LEU A 121 34.66 -12.91 -6.93
CA LEU A 121 35.29 -13.38 -5.69
C LEU A 121 36.78 -13.00 -5.77
N VAL A 122 37.22 -12.06 -4.92
CA VAL A 122 38.64 -11.80 -4.65
C VAL A 122 39.07 -12.64 -3.47
#